data_AF-A0A6M3LR42-F1
#
_entry.id   AF-A0A6M3LR42-F1
#
_cell.length_a   1.000
_cell.length_b   1.000
_cell.length_c   1.000
_cell.angle_alpha   90.00
_cell.angle_beta   90.00
_cell.angle_gamma   90.00
#
_symmetry.space_group_name_H-M   'P 1'
#
loop_
_entity.id
_entity.type
_entity.pdbx_description
1 polymer ?
#
loop_
_entity_poly.entity_id
_entity_poly.type
_entity_poly.pdbx_seq_one_letter_code
_entity_poly.pdbx_strand_id
1 'polypeptide(L)' 'MEKRKFEEYLGDGLYADFDGYQIILSANDRVGGDNSTDRVALEPGVVTSFLQYIARLRKEGIPI' A
#
# COMPACT_ATOMS: atom_id res chain seq x y z
N MET A 1 23.19 -12.09 1.31
CA MET A 1 21.90 -12.69 1.69
C MET A 1 20.87 -11.59 1.68
N GLU A 2 20.06 -11.53 0.64
CA GLU A 2 19.02 -10.52 0.47
C GLU A 2 17.85 -10.86 1.39
N LYS A 3 17.56 -9.98 2.36
CA LYS A 3 16.37 -10.12 3.21
C LYS A 3 15.16 -9.94 2.30
N ARG A 4 14.53 -11.04 1.88
CA ARG A 4 13.19 -10.98 1.30
C ARG A 4 12.26 -10.46 2.38
N LYS A 5 12.01 -9.16 2.34
CA LYS A 5 10.96 -8.50 3.11
C LYS A 5 9.65 -9.09 2.57
N PHE A 6 8.90 -9.79 3.42
CA PHE A 6 7.66 -10.43 3.01
C PHE A 6 6.63 -9.34 2.77
N GLU A 7 6.51 -8.86 1.53
CA GLU A 7 5.40 -7.98 1.16
C GLU A 7 4.09 -8.76 1.32
N GLU A 8 3.14 -8.17 2.02
CA GLU A 8 1.81 -8.72 2.25
C GLU A 8 0.94 -8.50 1.01
N TYR A 9 0.38 -9.57 0.44
CA TYR A 9 -0.55 -9.46 -0.69
C TYR A 9 -1.93 -9.01 -0.20
N LEU A 10 -2.43 -7.91 -0.75
CA LEU A 10 -3.71 -7.29 -0.39
C LEU A 10 -4.87 -7.70 -1.33
N GLY A 11 -4.59 -8.44 -2.40
CA GLY A 11 -5.56 -8.70 -3.47
C GLY A 11 -5.31 -7.82 -4.70
N ASP A 12 -5.91 -8.18 -5.83
CA ASP A 12 -5.90 -7.39 -7.08
C ASP A 12 -4.51 -6.96 -7.58
N GLY A 13 -3.50 -7.81 -7.40
CA GLY A 13 -2.11 -7.48 -7.77
C GLY A 13 -1.45 -6.41 -6.89
N LEU A 14 -2.04 -6.08 -5.73
CA LEU A 14 -1.53 -5.09 -4.78
C LEU A 14 -0.79 -5.76 -3.62
N TYR A 15 0.35 -5.19 -3.25
CA TYR A 15 1.20 -5.66 -2.16
C TYR A 15 1.55 -4.50 -1.23
N ALA A 16 1.72 -4.79 0.05
CA ALA A 16 2.13 -3.84 1.07
C ALA A 16 3.41 -4.27 1.77
N ASP A 17 4.27 -3.32 2.08
CA ASP A 17 5.47 -3.51 2.89
C ASP A 17 5.62 -2.36 3.89
N PHE A 18 6.24 -2.61 5.03
CA PHE A 18 6.51 -1.59 6.05
C PHE A 18 8.02 -1.43 6.26
N ASP A 19 8.58 -0.28 5.91
CA ASP A 19 10.02 0.01 5.99
C ASP A 19 10.52 0.47 7.36
N GLY A 20 9.66 0.51 8.37
CA GLY A 20 9.96 1.04 9.69
C GLY A 20 9.54 2.50 9.87
N TYR A 21 9.10 3.17 8.79
CA TYR A 21 8.61 4.54 8.82
C TYR A 21 7.26 4.71 8.11
N GLN A 22 7.10 4.09 6.93
CA GLN A 22 5.94 4.26 6.06
C GLN A 22 5.49 2.92 5.46
N ILE A 23 4.25 2.88 4.99
CA ILE A 23 3.73 1.74 4.23
C ILE A 23 4.05 1.98 2.76
N ILE A 24 4.69 1.02 2.10
CA ILE A 24 4.94 1.02 0.67
C ILE A 24 3.89 0.12 0.02
N LEU A 25 3.04 0.69 -0.83
CA LEU A 25 2.13 -0.05 -1.68
C LEU A 25 2.77 -0.25 -3.04
N SER A 26 2.75 -1.48 -3.54
CA SER A 26 3.27 -1.85 -4.86
C SER A 26 2.17 -2.52 -5.68
N ALA A 27 1.89 -1.99 -6.88
CA ALA A 27 0.99 -2.63 -7.84
C ALA A 27 1.82 -3.26 -8.96
N ASN A 28 2.47 -4.40 -8.70
CA ASN A 28 3.30 -5.09 -9.69
C ASN A 28 3.05 -6.61 -9.69
N ASP A 29 3.32 -7.26 -10.81
CA ASP A 29 3.31 -8.73 -10.96
C ASP A 29 4.62 -9.38 -10.48
N ARG A 30 5.49 -8.60 -9.83
CA ARG A 30 6.88 -8.94 -9.45
C ARG A 30 7.81 -9.30 -10.61
N VAL A 31 7.46 -9.02 -11.88
CA VAL A 31 8.27 -9.42 -13.05
C VAL A 31 9.41 -8.42 -13.36
N GLY A 32 9.38 -7.21 -12.79
CA GLY A 32 10.21 -6.09 -13.28
C GLY A 32 11.14 -5.40 -12.29
N GLY A 33 11.82 -6.11 -11.38
CA GLY A 33 12.92 -5.54 -10.55
C GLY A 33 12.58 -4.26 -9.76
N ASP A 34 13.61 -3.62 -9.20
CA ASP A 34 13.47 -2.47 -8.27
C ASP A 34 13.09 -1.12 -8.91
N ASN A 35 12.79 -1.11 -10.22
CA ASN A 35 12.44 0.08 -10.98
C ASN A 35 10.92 0.22 -11.23
N SER A 36 10.07 -0.49 -10.49
CA SER A 36 8.63 -0.34 -10.66
C SER A 36 8.19 1.07 -10.26
N THR A 37 7.70 1.84 -11.22
CA THR A 37 7.07 3.16 -11.02
C THR A 37 5.77 3.08 -10.22
N ASP A 38 5.32 1.86 -9.92
CA ASP A 38 4.02 1.55 -9.35
C ASP A 38 4.09 1.40 -7.82
N ARG A 39 5.03 2.14 -7.19
CA ARG A 39 5.21 2.19 -5.73
C ARG A 39 4.68 3.50 -5.18
N VAL A 40 3.74 3.41 -4.24
CA VAL A 40 3.21 4.56 -3.49
C VAL A 40 3.65 4.43 -2.04
N ALA A 41 4.36 5.44 -1.55
CA ALA A 41 4.73 5.53 -0.15
C ALA A 41 3.65 6.28 0.64
N LEU A 42 3.06 5.61 1.61
CA LEU A 42 2.09 6.16 2.54
C LEU A 42 2.79 6.50 3.86
N GLU A 43 3.31 7.71 3.94
CA GLU A 43 3.79 8.27 5.21
C GLU A 43 2.62 8.43 6.22
N PRO A 44 2.90 8.57 7.53
CA PRO A 44 1.86 8.57 8.57
C PRO A 44 0.70 9.57 8.35
N GLY A 45 0.99 10.75 7.81
CA GLY A 45 -0.03 11.76 7.49
C GLY A 45 -0.95 11.34 6.35
N VAL A 46 -0.40 10.69 5.33
CA VAL A 46 -1.15 10.15 4.19
C VAL A 46 -2.04 9.00 4.64
N VAL A 47 -1.53 8.08 5.48
CA VAL A 47 -2.32 6.99 6.06
C VAL A 47 -3.51 7.55 6.85
N THR A 48 -3.28 8.57 7.68
CA THR A 48 -4.33 9.23 8.45
C THR A 48 -5.40 9.82 7.53
N SER A 49 -4.99 10.50 6.46
CA SER A 49 -5.89 11.13 5.50
C SER A 49 -6.70 10.09 4.71
N PHE A 50 -6.07 8.97 4.33
CA PHE A 50 -6.73 7.86 3.64
C PHE A 50 -7.79 7.18 4.52
N LEU A 51 -7.49 6.94 5.80
CA LEU A 51 -8.45 6.39 6.76
C LEU A 51 -9.64 7.33 6.98
N GLN A 52 -9.41 8.65 7.03
CA GLN A 52 -10.48 9.65 7.08
C GLN A 52 -11.35 9.62 5.82
N TYR A 53 -10.74 9.45 4.65
CA TYR A 53 -11.47 9.29 3.39
C TYR A 53 -12.35 8.04 3.41
N ILE A 54 -11.83 6.88 3.83
CA ILE A 54 -12.61 5.63 4.02
C ILE A 54 -13.77 5.86 4.99
N ALA A 55 -13.51 6.50 6.14
CA ALA A 55 -14.56 6.79 7.13
C ALA A 55 -15.69 7.65 6.55
N ARG A 56 -15.35 8.63 5.70
CA ARG A 56 -16.34 9.46 4.99
C ARG A 56 -17.18 8.64 4.01
N LEU A 57 -16.57 7.78 3.19
CA LEU A 57 -17.29 6.92 2.26
C LEU A 57 -18.28 5.98 2.99
N ARG A 58 -17.86 5.41 4.12
CA ARG A 58 -18.75 4.60 4.97
C ARG A 58 -19.92 5.39 5.52
N LYS A 59 -19.70 6.64 5.94
CA LYS A 59 -20.77 7.54 6.40
C LYS A 59 -21.77 7.86 5.27
N GLU A 60 -21.31 7.91 4.03
CA GLU A 60 -22.12 8.11 2.83
C GLU A 60 -22.86 6.82 2.38
N GLY A 61 -22.67 5.70 3.09
CA GLY A 61 -23.32 4.43 2.78
C GLY A 61 -22.69 3.67 1.62
N ILE A 62 -21.48 4.04 1.20
CA ILE A 62 -20.77 3.39 0.10
C ILE A 62 -20.15 2.07 0.60
N PRO A 63 -20.40 0.93 -0.06
CA PRO A 63 -19.85 -0.35 0.36
C PRO A 63 -18.36 -0.46 -0.01
N ILE A 64 -17.50 -0.35 1.02
CA ILE A 64 -16.03 -0.52 0.96
C ILE A 64 -15.49 -1.27 2.18
#